data_AF-A0A1I0SNH6-F1
#
_entry.id   AF-A0A1I0SNH6-F1
#
_cell.length_a   1.000
_cell.length_b   1.000
_cell.length_c   1.000
_cell.angle_alpha   90.00
_cell.angle_beta   90.00
_cell.angle_gamma   90.00
#
_symmetry.space_group_name_H-M   'P 1'
#
loop_
_entity.id
_entity.type
_entity.pdbx_description
1 polymer ?
#
loop_
_entity_poly.entity_id
_entity_poly.type
_entity_poly.pdbx_seq_one_letter_code
_entity_poly.pdbx_strand_id
1 'polypeptide(L)'
;MNVFHAGIDLYARSDTVFAILPGKVIKVSCDLITGNYIIIAHGAYSSVYGHLSNSFVSVGDLVASGTSIAISGHTGRVTGEHLHFGIKHKRRFIDPLRMLYLFGKLNGYELYLFLNDLVEFEKDSCPGD
;
A
#
# COMPACT_ATOMS: atom_id res chain seq x y z
N MET A 1 -10.81 -9.98 -21.75
CA MET A 1 -10.89 -8.69 -21.02
C MET A 1 -9.82 -8.72 -19.96
N ASN A 2 -8.75 -7.93 -20.14
CA ASN A 2 -7.66 -7.87 -19.18
C ASN A 2 -8.15 -7.01 -18.01
N VAL A 3 -8.83 -7.62 -17.04
CA VAL A 3 -9.25 -6.93 -15.81
C VAL A 3 -7.96 -6.57 -15.09
N PHE A 4 -7.62 -5.30 -15.10
CA PHE A 4 -6.49 -4.77 -14.36
C PHE A 4 -6.65 -5.19 -12.90
N HIS A 5 -5.90 -6.18 -12.44
CA HIS A 5 -5.86 -6.52 -11.02
C HIS A 5 -5.15 -5.36 -10.33
N ALA A 6 -5.85 -4.64 -9.46
CA ALA A 6 -5.36 -3.43 -8.80
C ALA A 6 -4.32 -3.74 -7.70
N GLY A 7 -3.51 -4.77 -7.90
CA GLY A 7 -2.63 -5.34 -6.91
C GLY A 7 -2.03 -6.66 -7.36
N ILE A 8 -1.47 -7.39 -6.41
CA ILE A 8 -1.04 -8.78 -6.52
C ILE A 8 -1.64 -9.56 -5.36
N ASP A 9 -1.92 -10.85 -5.60
CA ASP A 9 -2.38 -11.74 -4.55
C ASP A 9 -1.21 -12.61 -4.09
N LEU A 10 -0.88 -12.50 -2.80
CA LEU A 10 0.21 -13.22 -2.17
C LEU A 10 -0.39 -14.36 -1.35
N TYR A 11 0.14 -15.56 -1.54
CA TYR A 11 -0.22 -16.70 -0.69
C TYR A 11 0.04 -16.34 0.78
N ALA A 12 -0.98 -16.44 1.61
CA ALA A 12 -0.91 -16.18 3.04
C ALA A 12 -2.01 -16.98 3.76
N ARG A 13 -1.71 -17.49 4.95
CA ARG A 13 -2.65 -18.26 5.79
C ARG A 13 -2.51 -17.91 7.26
N SER A 14 -3.33 -16.97 7.70
CA SER A 14 -3.32 -16.36 9.02
C SER A 14 -1.93 -15.82 9.37
N ASP A 15 -1.22 -15.34 8.35
CA ASP A 15 0.14 -14.86 8.46
C ASP A 15 0.16 -13.41 8.92
N THR A 16 1.24 -13.03 9.60
CA THR A 16 1.47 -11.63 9.98
C THR A 16 1.76 -10.80 8.74
N VAL A 17 1.00 -9.71 8.58
CA VAL A 17 1.19 -8.73 7.52
C VAL A 17 2.01 -7.58 8.06
N PHE A 18 3.04 -7.20 7.31
CA PHE A 18 3.97 -6.13 7.68
C PHE A 18 3.85 -4.93 6.74
N ALA A 19 4.05 -3.73 7.28
CA ALA A 19 4.15 -2.52 6.48
C ALA A 19 5.41 -2.60 5.60
N ILE A 20 5.25 -2.52 4.28
CA ILE A 20 6.37 -2.59 3.34
C ILE A 20 7.31 -1.37 3.45
N LEU A 21 6.74 -0.21 3.78
CA LEU A 21 7.44 1.08 3.85
C LEU A 21 7.00 1.87 5.09
N PRO A 22 7.84 2.79 5.59
CA PRO A 22 7.45 3.67 6.67
C PRO A 22 6.36 4.63 6.20
N GLY A 23 5.39 4.96 7.05
CA GLY A 23 4.29 5.82 6.64
C GLY A 23 3.25 6.07 7.71
N LYS A 24 2.17 6.75 7.30
CA LYS A 24 1.01 7.02 8.17
C LYS A 24 -0.18 6.17 7.74
N VAL A 25 -0.82 5.50 8.68
CA VAL A 25 -2.08 4.79 8.43
C VAL A 25 -3.17 5.82 8.13
N ILE A 26 -3.67 5.84 6.90
CA ILE A 26 -4.69 6.81 6.46
C ILE A 26 -6.08 6.19 6.35
N LYS A 27 -6.19 4.85 6.36
CA LYS A 27 -7.47 4.16 6.36
C LYS A 27 -7.35 2.78 6.99
N VAL A 28 -8.30 2.46 7.86
CA VAL A 28 -8.60 1.11 8.35
C VAL A 28 -10.11 0.97 8.19
N SER A 29 -10.55 0.07 7.31
CA SER A 29 -11.96 0.03 6.90
C SER A 29 -12.32 -1.34 6.32
N CYS A 30 -13.58 -1.51 5.91
CA CYS A 30 -14.05 -2.71 5.24
C CYS A 30 -15.03 -2.39 4.10
N ASP A 31 -15.06 -3.26 3.09
CA ASP A 31 -16.08 -3.28 2.05
C ASP A 31 -16.35 -4.72 1.55
N LEU A 32 -17.41 -4.89 0.77
CA LEU A 32 -17.86 -6.22 0.32
C LEU A 32 -16.86 -6.93 -0.60
N ILE A 33 -15.97 -6.20 -1.27
CA ILE A 33 -15.03 -6.75 -2.25
C ILE A 33 -13.67 -6.94 -1.58
N THR A 34 -13.07 -5.88 -1.04
CA THR A 34 -11.73 -5.89 -0.45
C THR A 34 -11.68 -6.57 0.91
N GLY A 35 -12.84 -6.80 1.54
CA GLY A 35 -12.90 -7.28 2.92
C GLY A 35 -12.40 -6.20 3.88
N ASN A 36 -11.76 -6.62 4.97
CA ASN A 36 -11.06 -5.67 5.85
C ASN A 36 -9.74 -5.27 5.18
N TYR A 37 -9.43 -3.97 5.24
CA TYR A 37 -8.22 -3.46 4.63
C TYR A 37 -7.61 -2.28 5.37
N ILE A 38 -6.31 -2.10 5.13
CA ILE A 38 -5.50 -1.01 5.63
C ILE A 38 -4.90 -0.27 4.43
N ILE A 39 -4.85 1.07 4.51
CA ILE A 39 -4.09 1.91 3.58
C ILE A 39 -3.07 2.73 4.36
N ILE A 40 -1.80 2.65 3.94
CA ILE A 40 -0.69 3.41 4.52
C ILE A 40 -0.14 4.37 3.45
N ALA A 41 0.01 5.64 3.80
CA ALA A 41 0.60 6.68 2.95
C ALA A 41 2.12 6.80 3.17
N HIS A 42 2.86 6.90 2.07
CA HIS A 42 4.32 6.96 1.99
C HIS A 42 4.75 8.15 1.10
N GLY A 43 4.28 9.36 1.40
CA GLY A 43 4.44 10.52 0.51
C GLY A 43 3.49 10.45 -0.68
N ALA A 44 4.01 10.47 -1.91
CA ALA A 44 3.18 10.41 -3.12
C ALA A 44 2.59 9.01 -3.41
N TYR A 45 3.06 8.01 -2.67
CA TYR A 45 2.65 6.63 -2.79
C TYR A 45 1.77 6.20 -1.62
N SER A 46 0.98 5.15 -1.83
CA SER A 46 0.30 4.44 -0.74
C SER A 46 0.26 2.94 -1.01
N SER A 47 0.37 2.16 0.06
CA SER A 47 0.16 0.71 0.04
C SER A 47 -1.24 0.36 0.53
N VAL A 48 -1.82 -0.68 -0.04
CA VAL A 48 -3.14 -1.23 0.30
C VAL A 48 -2.95 -2.69 0.67
N TYR A 49 -3.48 -3.10 1.82
CA TYR A 49 -3.47 -4.48 2.32
C TYR A 49 -4.91 -4.91 2.52
N GLY A 50 -5.38 -5.88 1.73
CA GLY A 50 -6.77 -6.34 1.71
C GLY A 50 -6.96 -7.77 2.19
N HIS A 51 -8.22 -8.18 2.30
CA HIS A 51 -8.67 -9.50 2.77
C HIS A 51 -8.21 -9.84 4.19
N LEU A 52 -7.95 -8.83 5.03
CA LEU A 52 -7.39 -9.03 6.36
C LEU A 52 -8.40 -9.70 7.31
N SER A 53 -7.92 -10.48 8.28
CA SER A 53 -8.76 -10.99 9.37
C SER A 53 -8.80 -10.03 10.55
N ASN A 54 -7.66 -9.42 10.90
CA ASN A 54 -7.53 -8.49 12.01
C ASN A 54 -6.53 -7.35 11.71
N SER A 55 -6.76 -6.16 12.29
CA SER A 55 -5.84 -5.02 12.25
C SER A 55 -5.16 -4.83 13.61
N PHE A 56 -3.88 -4.49 13.62
CA PHE A 56 -3.12 -4.09 14.81
C PHE A 56 -2.95 -2.57 14.93
N VAL A 57 -3.34 -1.83 13.90
CA VAL A 57 -3.15 -0.39 13.79
C VAL A 57 -4.47 0.34 13.61
N SER A 58 -4.46 1.62 13.94
CA SER A 58 -5.56 2.56 13.80
C SER A 58 -5.20 3.69 12.84
N VAL A 59 -6.22 4.38 12.31
CA VAL A 59 -6.02 5.59 11.50
C VAL A 59 -5.26 6.64 12.31
N GLY A 60 -4.19 7.17 11.73
CA GLY A 60 -3.32 8.15 12.37
C GLY A 60 -1.96 7.60 12.80
N ASP A 61 -1.86 6.28 13.01
CA ASP A 61 -0.62 5.65 13.47
C ASP A 61 0.52 5.86 12.47
N LEU A 62 1.71 6.13 13.02
CA LEU A 62 2.96 6.13 12.27
C LEU A 62 3.59 4.76 12.40
N VAL A 63 3.93 4.15 11.27
CA VAL A 63 4.55 2.82 11.20
C VAL A 63 5.91 2.91 10.53
N ALA A 64 6.87 2.14 11.03
CA ALA A 64 8.13 1.89 10.33
C ALA A 64 7.96 0.76 9.31
N SER A 65 8.87 0.67 8.32
CA SER A 65 8.96 -0.55 7.50
C SER A 65 9.20 -1.77 8.40
N GLY A 66 8.53 -2.89 8.09
CA GLY A 66 8.60 -4.11 8.89
C GLY A 66 7.75 -4.09 10.16
N THR A 67 6.97 -3.04 10.42
CA THR A 67 6.01 -3.05 11.54
C THR A 67 4.89 -4.04 11.24
N SER A 68 4.55 -4.92 12.18
CA SER A 68 3.36 -5.78 12.08
C SER A 68 2.10 -4.92 12.13
N ILE A 69 1.24 -5.01 11.10
CA ILE A 69 0.05 -4.17 10.97
C ILE A 69 -1.26 -4.95 11.00
N ALA A 70 -1.24 -6.25 10.69
CA ALA A 70 -2.45 -7.06 10.57
C ALA A 70 -2.14 -8.56 10.54
N ILE A 71 -3.21 -9.36 10.49
CA ILE A 71 -3.19 -10.77 10.11
C ILE A 71 -3.94 -10.93 8.78
N SER A 72 -3.39 -11.73 7.85
CA SER A 72 -4.08 -12.07 6.59
C SER A 72 -5.38 -12.82 6.86
N GLY A 73 -6.26 -12.91 5.88
CA GLY A 73 -7.54 -13.56 6.08
C GLY A 73 -8.30 -13.84 4.79
N HIS A 74 -9.58 -14.13 4.98
CA HIS A 74 -10.50 -14.54 3.92
C HIS A 74 -11.75 -13.64 3.91
N THR A 75 -11.58 -12.35 4.21
CA THR A 75 -12.70 -11.39 4.24
C THR A 75 -12.93 -10.76 2.87
N GLY A 76 -14.19 -10.37 2.60
CA GLY A 76 -14.59 -9.80 1.31
C GLY A 76 -14.90 -10.87 0.26
N ARG A 77 -14.66 -10.56 -1.02
CA ARG A 77 -14.98 -11.46 -2.14
C ARG A 77 -13.75 -12.25 -2.57
N VAL A 78 -13.57 -13.41 -1.95
CA VAL A 78 -12.36 -14.24 -2.12
C VAL A 78 -12.67 -15.73 -2.17
N THR A 79 -11.94 -16.50 -2.98
CA THR A 79 -12.13 -17.95 -3.13
C THR A 79 -11.32 -18.78 -2.13
N GLY A 80 -10.27 -18.19 -1.57
CA GLY A 80 -9.44 -18.78 -0.52
C GLY A 80 -8.63 -17.69 0.17
N GLU A 81 -8.07 -18.05 1.32
CA GLU A 81 -7.25 -17.13 2.11
C GLU A 81 -5.99 -16.69 1.35
N HIS A 82 -5.75 -15.38 1.31
CA HIS A 82 -4.55 -14.76 0.76
C HIS A 82 -4.48 -13.28 1.19
N LEU A 83 -3.34 -12.64 0.94
CA LEU A 83 -3.20 -11.19 1.07
C LEU A 83 -3.35 -10.54 -0.30
N HIS A 84 -4.32 -9.64 -0.45
CA HIS A 84 -4.33 -8.71 -1.58
C HIS A 84 -3.44 -7.51 -1.27
N PHE A 85 -2.43 -7.26 -2.09
CA PHE A 85 -1.48 -6.17 -1.91
C PHE A 85 -1.45 -5.25 -3.12
N GLY A 86 -1.68 -3.95 -2.91
CA GLY A 86 -1.68 -2.94 -3.96
C GLY A 86 -0.76 -1.77 -3.64
N ILE A 87 -0.20 -1.16 -4.68
CA ILE A 87 0.50 0.14 -4.59
C ILE A 87 -0.24 1.15 -5.45
N LYS A 88 -0.40 2.36 -4.92
CA LYS A 88 -0.90 3.52 -5.66
C LYS A 88 0.15 4.62 -5.71
N HIS A 89 0.22 5.31 -6.84
CA HIS A 89 0.92 6.58 -7.02
C HIS A 89 -0.09 7.65 -7.43
N LYS A 90 -0.16 8.78 -6.69
CA LYS A 90 -1.18 9.84 -6.91
C LYS A 90 -2.60 9.26 -7.12
N ARG A 91 -3.01 8.29 -6.29
CA ARG A 91 -4.32 7.59 -6.31
C ARG A 91 -4.55 6.57 -7.42
N ARG A 92 -3.64 6.42 -8.39
CA ARG A 92 -3.73 5.39 -9.44
C ARG A 92 -2.96 4.15 -9.04
N PHE A 93 -3.57 2.98 -9.22
CA PHE A 93 -2.85 1.72 -9.03
C PHE A 93 -1.76 1.57 -10.08
N ILE A 94 -0.62 1.06 -9.63
CA ILE A 94 0.54 0.75 -10.47
C ILE A 94 0.94 -0.70 -10.20
N ASP A 95 1.73 -1.28 -11.10
CA ASP A 95 2.26 -2.64 -10.94
C ASP A 95 3.07 -2.75 -9.62
N PRO A 96 2.59 -3.51 -8.62
CA PRO A 96 3.28 -3.63 -7.35
C PRO A 96 4.64 -4.33 -7.48
N LEU A 97 4.80 -5.28 -8.40
CA LEU A 97 6.05 -6.05 -8.55
C LEU A 97 7.17 -5.16 -9.06
N ARG A 98 6.87 -4.31 -10.05
CA ARG A 98 7.84 -3.33 -10.54
C ARG A 98 8.26 -2.38 -9.43
N MET A 99 7.32 -1.94 -8.60
CA MET A 99 7.60 -1.05 -7.47
C MET A 99 8.44 -1.72 -6.39
N LEU A 100 8.09 -2.95 -6.00
CA LEU A 100 8.86 -3.73 -5.03
C LEU A 100 10.28 -4.00 -5.53
N TYR A 101 10.45 -4.30 -6.82
CA TYR A 101 11.77 -4.45 -7.43
C TYR A 101 12.61 -3.17 -7.30
N LEU A 102 12.02 -2.01 -7.58
CA LEU A 102 12.71 -0.73 -7.40
C LEU A 102 13.06 -0.49 -5.93
N PHE A 103 12.10 -0.63 -5.01
CA PHE A 103 12.35 -0.45 -3.57
C PHE A 103 13.48 -1.34 -3.04
N GLY A 104 13.55 -2.59 -3.50
CA GLY A 104 14.62 -3.51 -3.11
C GLY A 104 16.01 -3.16 -3.66
N LYS A 105 16.13 -2.20 -4.58
CA LYS A 105 17.39 -1.74 -5.15
C LYS A 105 17.87 -0.39 -4.63
N LEU A 106 17.00 0.39 -4.01
CA LEU A 106 17.32 1.73 -3.50
C LEU A 106 17.92 1.66 -2.09
N ASN A 107 18.90 2.52 -1.81
CA ASN A 107 19.35 2.78 -0.44
C ASN A 107 18.37 3.71 0.30
N GLY A 108 18.58 3.93 1.60
CA GLY A 108 17.66 4.70 2.43
C GLY A 108 17.40 6.15 1.95
N TYR A 109 18.43 6.82 1.42
CA TYR A 109 18.29 8.18 0.89
C TYR A 109 17.58 8.20 -0.47
N GLU A 110 17.94 7.28 -1.36
CA GLU A 110 17.28 7.12 -2.66
C GLU A 110 15.80 6.75 -2.51
N LEU A 111 15.48 5.86 -1.57
CA LEU A 111 14.11 5.49 -1.25
C LEU A 111 13.35 6.69 -0.68
N TYR A 112 13.96 7.46 0.21
CA TYR A 112 13.36 8.69 0.72
C TYR A 112 13.04 9.66 -0.42
N LEU A 113 14.00 9.94 -1.31
CA LEU A 113 13.77 10.82 -2.46
C LEU A 113 12.69 10.26 -3.38
N PHE A 114 12.72 8.96 -3.68
CA PHE A 114 11.74 8.30 -4.53
C PHE A 114 10.31 8.34 -3.96
N LEU A 115 10.15 8.16 -2.64
CA LEU A 115 8.84 8.25 -1.99
C LEU A 115 8.35 9.71 -1.92
N ASN A 116 9.29 10.64 -1.89
CA ASN A 116 9.05 12.09 -1.90
C ASN A 116 9.15 12.71 -3.31
N ASP A 117 9.18 11.92 -4.38
CA ASP A 117 9.57 12.31 -5.76
C ASP A 117 8.60 13.28 -6.46
N LEU A 118 7.77 14.01 -5.70
CA LEU A 118 6.83 15.01 -6.18
C LEU A 118 6.80 16.27 -5.30
N VAL A 119 7.92 16.65 -4.69
CA VAL A 119 8.06 18.04 -4.21
C VAL A 119 8.12 19.04 -5.38
N GLU A 120 8.37 18.62 -6.63
CA GLU A 120 8.55 19.56 -7.77
C GLU A 120 7.42 19.64 -8.80
N PHE A 121 6.31 18.90 -8.70
CA PHE A 121 5.23 19.05 -9.69
C PHE A 121 4.39 20.33 -9.54
N GLU A 122 4.59 21.11 -8.47
CA GLU A 122 3.95 22.43 -8.29
C GLU A 122 4.86 23.62 -8.64
N LYS A 123 6.12 23.42 -9.04
CA LYS A 123 6.98 24.54 -9.48
C LYS A 123 6.96 24.81 -10.99
N ASP A 124 6.49 23.88 -11.80
CA ASP A 124 6.42 24.04 -13.27
C ASP A 124 5.03 24.44 -13.79
N SER A 125 4.27 25.20 -13.00
CA SER A 125 3.19 26.03 -13.52
C SER A 125 3.29 27.45 -12.94
N CYS A 126 4.13 28.27 -13.56
CA CYS A 126 4.12 29.74 -13.42
C CYS A 126 3.51 30.36 -14.69
N PRO A 127 3.15 31.66 -14.73
CA PRO A 127 2.37 32.47 -13.80
C PRO A 127 1.25 33.27 -14.53
N GLY A 128 0.12 33.55 -13.87
CA GLY A 128 -0.88 34.54 -14.33
C GLY A 128 -1.83 34.09 -15.44
N ASP A 129 -3.07 33.76 -15.05
CA ASP A 129 -4.36 34.22 -15.62
C ASP A 129 -5.51 33.61 -14.80
#